data_AF-A0A2S0M137-F1
#
_entry.id   AF-A0A2S0M137-F1
#
_cell.length_a   1.000
_cell.length_b   1.000
_cell.length_c   1.000
_cell.angle_alpha   90.00
_cell.angle_beta   90.00
_cell.angle_gamma   90.00
#
_symmetry.space_group_name_H-M   'P 1'
#
loop_
_entity.id
_entity.type
_entity.pdbx_description
1 polymer ?
#
loop_
_entity_poly.entity_id
_entity_poly.type
_entity_poly.pdbx_seq_one_letter_code
_entity_poly.pdbx_strand_id
1 'polypeptide(L)'
;MTAPAHNSDVTPITAITADQLDTLDPNLLTPPLVTSDGHHDEIGAAHGRVLPMIGRWRPYVVDVNATKLAGKGTRIYADTADDAVAMLVGGDAPAAIAELRAARDDLGVDPAPEPPPTRDELLLIGADDADDEALAFVEELDPQTQQAYDEYRARRDRLEAAQMRVAALLTDHATGVRIRLQQQLNAAAVDDGRWERLDEDERDELTACAATGEQGRRPFGIPEMVPFFDEDGEEAGEVARGEWRADVPLVCLRTDYLPFTGTASPLSVVTGTAPTGAEFWVPGDPNLVWLNPADPADYLQSLADAGLVELTERPVDHAVELMRPWLREKRQRDLERAQAAAASQGD
;
A
#
# COMPACT_ATOMS: atom_id res chain seq x y z
N MET A 1 -28.13 0.94 6.60
CA MET A 1 -27.64 0.47 7.91
C MET A 1 -26.29 1.11 8.13
N THR A 2 -26.22 2.10 9.01
CA THR A 2 -24.96 2.75 9.40
C THR A 2 -24.27 1.87 10.43
N ALA A 3 -23.04 1.43 10.15
CA ALA A 3 -22.21 0.70 11.09
C ALA A 3 -22.04 1.52 12.39
N PRO A 4 -21.98 0.87 13.57
CA PRO A 4 -21.70 1.57 14.81
C PRO A 4 -20.32 2.22 14.72
N ALA A 5 -20.27 3.54 14.97
CA ALA A 5 -19.01 4.24 15.15
C ALA A 5 -18.40 3.76 16.47
N HIS A 6 -17.50 2.78 16.39
CA HIS A 6 -16.53 2.58 17.46
C HIS A 6 -15.66 3.83 17.50
N ASN A 7 -15.91 4.71 18.47
CA ASN A 7 -14.92 5.69 18.89
C ASN A 7 -13.74 4.87 19.44
N SER A 8 -12.78 4.53 18.58
CA SER A 8 -11.54 3.95 19.05
C SER A 8 -10.72 5.05 19.69
N ASP A 9 -10.22 4.81 20.91
CA ASP A 9 -9.28 5.70 21.61
C ASP A 9 -7.89 5.72 20.94
N VAL A 10 -7.79 5.23 19.69
CA VAL A 10 -6.54 5.13 18.95
C VAL A 10 -6.18 6.51 18.42
N THR A 11 -5.00 6.99 18.81
CA THR A 11 -4.50 8.29 18.36
C THR A 11 -4.13 8.20 16.87
N PRO A 12 -4.69 9.08 16.02
CA PRO A 12 -4.34 9.11 14.60
C PRO A 12 -2.86 9.42 14.37
N ILE A 13 -2.28 8.86 13.31
CA ILE A 13 -0.93 9.24 12.87
C ILE A 13 -0.94 10.73 12.55
N THR A 14 -0.06 11.50 13.20
CA THR A 14 -0.03 12.96 13.07
C THR A 14 1.39 13.41 12.75
N ALA A 15 1.52 14.29 11.77
CA ALA A 15 2.81 14.88 11.43
C ALA A 15 3.33 15.76 12.57
N ILE A 16 4.62 15.64 12.86
CA ILE A 16 5.33 16.57 13.75
C ILE A 16 5.96 17.72 12.98
N THR A 17 6.39 18.74 13.70
CA THR A 17 7.15 19.88 13.18
C THR A 17 8.65 19.63 13.26
N ALA A 18 9.43 20.36 12.46
CA ALA A 18 10.90 20.26 12.47
C ALA A 18 11.50 20.58 13.86
N ASP A 19 10.92 21.53 14.60
CA ASP A 19 11.40 21.92 15.94
C ASP A 19 11.24 20.79 16.97
N GLN A 20 10.26 19.89 16.77
CA GLN A 20 10.02 18.77 17.67
C GLN A 20 11.03 17.64 17.48
N LEU A 21 11.63 17.50 16.29
CA LEU A 21 12.57 16.41 15.96
C LEU A 21 13.73 16.28 16.93
N ASP A 22 14.29 17.43 17.35
CA ASP A 22 15.47 17.49 18.21
C ASP A 22 15.24 16.87 19.59
N THR A 23 13.98 16.79 20.03
CA THR A 23 13.61 16.28 21.36
C THR A 23 13.27 14.80 21.38
N LEU A 24 13.11 14.19 20.21
CA LEU A 24 12.67 12.80 20.09
C LEU A 24 13.77 11.79 20.40
N ASP A 25 13.35 10.59 20.82
CA ASP A 25 14.25 9.46 21.00
C ASP A 25 14.59 8.82 19.65
N PRO A 26 15.85 8.88 19.18
CA PRO A 26 16.24 8.24 17.94
C PRO A 26 16.17 6.70 17.98
N ASN A 27 15.91 6.07 19.13
CA ASN A 27 15.77 4.61 19.19
C ASN A 27 14.32 4.14 19.06
N LEU A 28 13.36 5.07 19.02
CA LEU A 28 11.94 4.75 18.91
C LEU A 28 11.43 5.10 17.51
N LEU A 29 10.34 4.44 17.12
CA LEU A 29 9.56 4.86 15.96
C LEU A 29 9.11 6.30 16.17
N THR A 30 9.33 7.12 15.17
CA THR A 30 9.11 8.55 15.20
C THR A 30 7.94 8.91 14.30
N PRO A 31 7.01 9.77 14.76
CA PRO A 31 5.93 10.26 13.91
C PRO A 31 6.47 10.90 12.62
N PRO A 32 5.68 10.87 11.52
CA PRO A 32 6.13 11.41 10.26
C PRO A 32 6.35 12.93 10.33
N LEU A 33 7.18 13.45 9.44
CA LEU A 33 7.40 14.87 9.23
C LEU A 33 6.97 15.21 7.80
N VAL A 34 6.11 16.22 7.65
CA VAL A 34 5.74 16.76 6.34
C VAL A 34 6.31 18.15 6.20
N THR A 35 6.99 18.39 5.09
CA THR A 35 7.67 19.67 4.79
C THR A 35 7.27 20.16 3.40
N SER A 36 7.51 21.45 3.15
CA SER A 36 7.27 22.11 1.86
C SER A 36 8.58 22.41 1.10
N ASP A 37 9.69 21.79 1.51
CA ASP A 37 11.04 22.02 0.98
C ASP A 37 11.40 21.13 -0.24
N GLY A 38 10.41 20.48 -0.85
CA GLY A 38 10.60 19.57 -1.99
C GLY A 38 11.13 20.25 -3.27
N HIS A 39 11.27 21.57 -3.28
CA HIS A 39 11.91 22.31 -4.37
C HIS A 39 13.44 22.35 -4.19
N HIS A 40 14.16 21.81 -5.17
CA HIS A 40 15.62 21.93 -5.31
C HIS A 40 16.05 23.34 -5.76
N ASP A 41 15.31 24.36 -5.36
CA ASP A 41 15.37 25.65 -6.01
C ASP A 41 15.93 26.64 -4.98
N GLU A 42 17.16 27.08 -5.24
CA GLU A 42 17.83 28.22 -4.63
C GLU A 42 18.60 27.93 -3.32
N ILE A 43 19.94 27.85 -3.44
CA ILE A 43 20.95 27.74 -2.36
C ILE A 43 21.10 26.33 -1.73
N GLY A 44 21.10 25.26 -2.53
CA GLY A 44 21.37 23.89 -2.01
C GLY A 44 21.97 22.90 -3.00
N ALA A 45 21.82 23.14 -4.31
CA ALA A 45 22.27 22.21 -5.35
C ALA A 45 23.79 21.90 -5.32
N ALA A 46 24.62 22.79 -4.77
CA ALA A 46 26.07 22.61 -4.69
C ALA A 46 26.57 21.89 -3.41
N HIS A 47 25.75 21.81 -2.35
CA HIS A 47 26.15 21.27 -1.04
C HIS A 47 25.35 20.04 -0.57
N GLY A 48 24.38 19.59 -1.36
CA GLY A 48 23.46 18.53 -0.97
C GLY A 48 22.35 19.04 -0.04
N ARG A 49 21.22 18.33 -0.04
CA ARG A 49 20.07 18.63 0.82
C ARG A 49 20.37 18.23 2.28
N VAL A 50 19.93 19.06 3.23
CA VAL A 50 19.97 18.73 4.65
C VAL A 50 18.82 17.78 4.98
N LEU A 51 19.14 16.60 5.50
CA LEU A 51 18.13 15.64 5.96
C LEU A 51 17.66 16.00 7.38
N PRO A 52 16.35 15.89 7.68
CA PRO A 52 15.86 15.99 9.05
C PRO A 52 16.42 14.84 9.89
N MET A 53 17.00 15.19 11.04
CA MET A 53 17.65 14.24 11.94
C MET A 53 16.86 14.12 13.24
N ILE A 54 16.31 12.94 13.50
CA ILE A 54 15.59 12.59 14.72
C ILE A 54 16.56 12.60 15.89
N GLY A 55 16.26 13.42 16.91
CA GLY A 55 17.12 13.66 18.05
C GLY A 55 18.52 14.19 17.70
N ARG A 56 18.75 14.66 16.47
CA ARG A 56 20.07 14.97 15.88
C ARG A 56 20.99 13.77 15.62
N TRP A 57 20.45 12.54 15.60
CA TRP A 57 21.26 11.32 15.54
C TRP A 57 21.01 10.44 14.32
N ARG A 58 19.76 10.31 13.86
CA ARG A 58 19.44 9.46 12.70
C ARG A 58 18.46 10.14 11.76
N PRO A 59 18.53 9.87 10.44
CA PRO A 59 17.48 10.27 9.52
C PRO A 59 16.25 9.35 9.65
N TYR A 60 15.17 9.74 8.98
CA TYR A 60 14.05 8.86 8.69
C TYR A 60 14.42 7.78 7.68
N VAL A 61 13.73 6.64 7.75
CA VAL A 61 13.91 5.48 6.87
C VAL A 61 13.36 5.76 5.48
N VAL A 62 12.14 6.26 5.40
CA VAL A 62 11.39 6.55 4.18
C VAL A 62 11.40 8.06 3.92
N ASP A 63 11.69 8.44 2.69
CA ASP A 63 11.68 9.82 2.21
C ASP A 63 10.97 9.88 0.85
N VAL A 64 9.82 10.56 0.84
CA VAL A 64 8.94 10.65 -0.32
C VAL A 64 8.84 12.11 -0.77
N ASN A 65 9.32 12.40 -1.98
CA ASN A 65 9.02 13.65 -2.66
C ASN A 65 7.70 13.50 -3.43
N ALA A 66 6.63 14.09 -2.90
CA ALA A 66 5.28 13.97 -3.44
C ALA A 66 4.86 15.20 -4.27
N THR A 67 5.82 16.01 -4.74
CA THR A 67 5.55 17.29 -5.41
C THR A 67 4.58 17.17 -6.59
N LYS A 68 4.63 16.07 -7.35
CA LYS A 68 3.74 15.87 -8.51
C LYS A 68 2.31 15.45 -8.12
N LEU A 69 2.11 14.90 -6.92
CA LEU A 69 0.81 14.39 -6.46
C LEU A 69 0.09 15.33 -5.49
N ALA A 70 0.82 15.86 -4.51
CA ALA A 70 0.28 16.61 -3.38
C ALA A 70 0.49 18.13 -3.49
N GLY A 71 1.06 18.62 -4.59
CA GLY A 71 1.33 20.04 -4.83
C GLY A 71 2.76 20.46 -4.48
N LYS A 72 3.05 21.75 -4.75
CA LYS A 72 4.41 22.30 -4.78
C LYS A 72 5.18 22.07 -3.47
N GLY A 73 6.26 21.29 -3.56
CA GLY A 73 7.26 21.12 -2.51
C GLY A 73 6.90 20.12 -1.42
N THR A 74 5.79 19.38 -1.52
CA THR A 74 5.41 18.43 -0.46
C THR A 74 6.41 17.28 -0.38
N ARG A 75 7.03 17.14 0.80
CA ARG A 75 7.97 16.07 1.10
C ARG A 75 7.66 15.44 2.45
N ILE A 76 7.61 14.11 2.47
CA ILE A 76 7.19 13.31 3.62
C ILE A 76 8.38 12.46 4.07
N TYR A 77 8.72 12.56 5.35
CA TYR A 77 9.71 11.72 6.00
C TYR A 77 9.03 10.85 7.05
N ALA A 78 9.28 9.55 7.01
CA ALA A 78 8.63 8.58 7.88
C ALA A 78 9.54 7.41 8.22
N ASP A 79 9.29 6.74 9.35
CA ASP A 79 10.01 5.51 9.70
C ASP A 79 9.40 4.27 9.05
N THR A 80 8.14 4.35 8.62
CA THR A 80 7.40 3.24 8.02
C THR A 80 6.68 3.68 6.75
N ALA A 81 6.42 2.72 5.85
CA ALA A 81 5.63 2.97 4.65
C ALA A 81 4.20 3.42 4.99
N ASP A 82 3.54 2.81 5.98
CA ASP A 82 2.17 3.23 6.33
C ASP A 82 2.09 4.65 6.89
N ASP A 83 3.13 5.14 7.60
CA ASP A 83 3.17 6.55 8.03
C ASP A 83 3.32 7.50 6.83
N ALA A 84 4.16 7.14 5.86
CA ALA A 84 4.33 7.92 4.64
C ALA A 84 3.03 7.93 3.81
N VAL A 85 2.39 6.77 3.64
CA VAL A 85 1.11 6.64 2.92
C VAL A 85 -0.02 7.37 3.66
N ALA A 86 -0.09 7.28 4.99
CA ALA A 86 -1.06 8.02 5.78
C ALA A 86 -0.98 9.54 5.49
N MET A 87 0.22 10.09 5.46
CA MET A 87 0.43 11.51 5.15
C MET A 87 0.20 11.85 3.68
N LEU A 88 0.53 10.94 2.76
CA LEU A 88 0.34 11.12 1.32
C LEU A 88 -1.15 11.14 0.96
N VAL A 89 -1.92 10.19 1.48
CA VAL A 89 -3.36 10.06 1.22
C VAL A 89 -4.15 11.12 1.97
N GLY A 90 -3.78 11.40 3.22
CA GLY A 90 -4.46 12.37 4.08
C GLY A 90 -5.89 11.96 4.44
N GLY A 91 -6.72 12.94 4.81
CA GLY A 91 -8.11 12.71 5.20
C GLY A 91 -8.22 11.73 6.38
N ASP A 92 -9.00 10.67 6.22
CA ASP A 92 -9.23 9.65 7.25
C ASP A 92 -8.14 8.57 7.30
N ALA A 93 -7.24 8.51 6.32
CA ALA A 93 -6.20 7.47 6.24
C ALA A 93 -5.30 7.39 7.49
N PRO A 94 -4.84 8.50 8.09
CA PRO A 94 -4.01 8.43 9.30
C PRO A 94 -4.70 7.79 10.50
N ALA A 95 -6.02 7.99 10.65
CA ALA A 95 -6.79 7.37 11.72
C ALA A 95 -7.08 5.89 11.41
N ALA A 96 -7.42 5.57 10.16
CA ALA A 96 -7.70 4.19 9.75
C ALA A 96 -6.47 3.28 9.83
N ILE A 97 -5.30 3.77 9.41
CA ILE A 97 -4.04 3.03 9.50
C ILE A 97 -3.60 2.86 10.96
N ALA A 98 -3.78 3.89 11.81
CA ALA A 98 -3.53 3.76 13.24
C ALA A 98 -4.40 2.67 13.87
N GLU A 99 -5.69 2.65 13.54
CA GLU A 99 -6.64 1.63 14.00
C GLU A 99 -6.25 0.22 13.53
N LEU A 100 -5.83 0.07 12.27
CA LEU A 100 -5.37 -1.21 11.74
C LEU A 100 -4.14 -1.72 12.51
N ARG A 101 -3.18 -0.85 12.81
CA ARG A 101 -2.01 -1.24 13.62
C ARG A 101 -2.43 -1.66 15.02
N ALA A 102 -3.28 -0.87 15.68
CA ALA A 102 -3.78 -1.20 17.01
C ALA A 102 -4.55 -2.53 17.03
N ALA A 103 -5.40 -2.80 16.03
CA ALA A 103 -6.13 -4.05 15.91
C ALA A 103 -5.21 -5.25 15.65
N ARG A 104 -4.15 -5.07 14.86
CA ARG A 104 -3.14 -6.11 14.62
C ARG A 104 -2.35 -6.43 15.89
N ASP A 105 -1.92 -5.40 16.61
CA ASP A 105 -1.16 -5.55 17.85
C ASP A 105 -2.00 -6.21 18.96
N ASP A 106 -3.31 -5.93 19.02
CA ASP A 106 -4.27 -6.53 19.96
C ASP A 106 -4.56 -8.02 19.68
N LEU A 107 -4.47 -8.44 18.41
CA LEU A 107 -4.62 -9.85 18.03
C LEU A 107 -3.39 -10.69 18.43
N GLY A 108 -2.19 -10.09 18.45
CA GLY A 108 -0.93 -10.75 18.80
C GLY A 108 -0.33 -11.60 17.67
N VAL A 109 0.66 -12.43 18.01
CA VAL A 109 1.30 -13.40 17.10
C VAL A 109 0.74 -14.80 17.42
N ASP A 110 0.17 -15.47 16.42
CA ASP A 110 -0.53 -16.78 16.35
C ASP A 110 -0.10 -17.93 17.32
N PRO A 111 -0.94 -18.98 17.55
CA PRO A 111 -2.18 -19.31 16.84
C PRO A 111 -3.44 -18.81 17.52
N ALA A 112 -4.49 -18.61 16.71
CA ALA A 112 -5.88 -18.69 17.15
C ALA A 112 -6.04 -19.82 18.20
N PRO A 113 -6.82 -19.64 19.28
CA PRO A 113 -7.22 -20.79 20.08
C PRO A 113 -7.88 -21.80 19.14
N GLU A 114 -7.40 -23.05 19.08
CA GLU A 114 -8.00 -24.08 18.23
C GLU A 114 -9.50 -24.14 18.57
N PRO A 115 -10.40 -23.74 17.64
CA PRO A 115 -11.81 -23.99 17.88
C PRO A 115 -11.97 -25.51 17.91
N PRO A 116 -12.69 -26.08 18.90
CA PRO A 116 -13.09 -27.46 18.78
C PRO A 116 -13.91 -27.60 17.49
N PRO A 117 -13.72 -28.69 16.71
CA PRO A 117 -14.48 -28.90 15.50
C PRO A 117 -15.97 -28.95 15.85
N THR A 118 -16.77 -28.15 15.15
CA THR A 118 -18.22 -28.13 15.34
C THR A 118 -18.83 -29.46 14.89
N ARG A 119 -20.02 -29.79 15.42
CA ARG A 119 -20.77 -30.98 15.00
C ARG A 119 -20.93 -31.06 13.48
N ASP A 120 -21.17 -29.93 12.84
CA ASP A 120 -21.37 -29.83 11.38
C ASP A 120 -20.06 -30.00 10.59
N GLU A 121 -18.92 -29.54 11.12
CA GLU A 121 -17.59 -29.77 10.53
C GLU A 121 -17.17 -31.23 10.65
N LEU A 122 -17.47 -31.88 11.78
CA LEU A 122 -17.24 -33.32 11.97
C LEU A 122 -18.10 -34.15 11.01
N LEU A 123 -19.33 -33.71 10.72
CA LEU A 123 -20.20 -34.32 9.72
C LEU A 123 -19.69 -34.14 8.28
N LEU A 124 -18.95 -33.05 7.99
CA LEU A 124 -18.39 -32.76 6.66
C LEU A 124 -17.06 -33.48 6.36
N ILE A 125 -16.29 -33.86 7.39
CA ILE A 125 -14.96 -34.49 7.25
C ILE A 125 -15.04 -35.97 6.78
N GLY A 126 -16.25 -36.51 6.59
CA GLY A 126 -16.44 -37.65 5.69
C GLY A 126 -15.97 -39.00 6.24
N ALA A 127 -16.29 -39.31 7.48
CA ALA A 127 -16.56 -40.70 7.81
C ALA A 127 -18.06 -40.91 7.61
N ASP A 128 -18.46 -41.62 6.54
CA ASP A 128 -19.80 -42.24 6.42
C ASP A 128 -20.13 -43.16 7.61
N ASP A 129 -19.15 -43.38 8.50
CA ASP A 129 -19.19 -44.17 9.74
C ASP A 129 -18.95 -43.30 11.00
N ALA A 130 -19.12 -41.98 10.95
CA ALA A 130 -19.11 -41.15 12.17
C ALA A 130 -20.35 -41.50 13.02
N ASP A 131 -20.26 -42.58 13.80
CA ASP A 131 -21.31 -43.05 14.70
C ASP A 131 -21.82 -41.87 15.56
N ASP A 132 -23.14 -41.79 15.77
CA ASP A 132 -23.79 -40.79 16.64
C ASP A 132 -23.14 -40.72 18.04
N GLU A 133 -22.45 -41.78 18.46
CA GLU A 133 -21.64 -41.85 19.68
C GLU A 133 -20.40 -40.93 19.62
N ALA A 134 -19.72 -40.79 18.48
CA ALA A 134 -18.56 -39.89 18.32
C ALA A 134 -18.97 -38.41 18.36
N LEU A 135 -20.16 -38.07 17.86
CA LEU A 135 -20.73 -36.70 17.92
C LEU A 135 -21.24 -36.33 19.32
N ALA A 136 -21.50 -37.31 20.19
CA ALA A 136 -21.92 -37.09 21.58
C ALA A 136 -20.77 -36.65 22.51
N PHE A 137 -19.51 -36.72 22.05
CA PHE A 137 -18.30 -36.34 22.80
C PHE A 137 -17.70 -35.00 22.40
N VAL A 138 -18.38 -34.20 21.56
CA VAL A 138 -18.01 -32.78 21.43
C VAL A 138 -18.40 -32.10 22.75
N GLU A 139 -17.46 -32.04 23.70
CA GLU A 139 -17.66 -31.34 24.95
C GLU A 139 -18.09 -29.90 24.64
N GLU A 140 -19.23 -29.46 25.19
CA GLU A 140 -19.57 -28.05 25.23
C GLU A 140 -18.37 -27.30 25.83
N LEU A 141 -17.86 -26.30 25.10
CA LEU A 141 -16.78 -25.46 25.61
C LEU A 141 -17.16 -24.97 26.99
N ASP A 142 -16.23 -25.11 27.95
CA ASP A 142 -16.46 -24.52 29.25
C ASP A 142 -16.64 -22.99 29.08
N PRO A 143 -17.40 -22.33 29.98
CA PRO A 143 -17.72 -20.91 29.80
C PRO A 143 -16.50 -19.99 29.66
N GLN A 144 -15.35 -20.34 30.23
CA GLN A 144 -14.13 -19.53 30.12
C GLN A 144 -13.52 -19.66 28.72
N THR A 145 -13.49 -20.87 28.17
CA THR A 145 -13.01 -21.11 26.80
C THR A 145 -13.93 -20.49 25.77
N GLN A 146 -15.25 -20.58 25.95
CA GLN A 146 -16.22 -19.90 25.08
C GLN A 146 -16.03 -18.37 25.10
N GLN A 147 -15.86 -17.78 26.30
CA GLN A 147 -15.60 -16.35 26.44
C GLN A 147 -14.30 -15.95 25.72
N ALA A 148 -13.21 -16.71 25.90
CA ALA A 148 -11.93 -16.41 25.24
C ALA A 148 -12.04 -16.49 23.71
N TYR A 149 -12.81 -17.44 23.19
CA TYR A 149 -13.07 -17.56 21.75
C TYR A 149 -13.90 -16.40 21.20
N ASP A 150 -14.95 -15.98 21.92
CA ASP A 150 -15.78 -14.83 21.55
C ASP A 150 -14.95 -13.54 21.53
N GLU A 151 -14.05 -13.36 22.50
CA GLU A 151 -13.10 -12.23 22.54
C GLU A 151 -12.12 -12.27 21.35
N TYR A 152 -11.55 -13.44 21.03
CA TYR A 152 -10.68 -13.62 19.87
C TYR A 152 -11.40 -13.29 18.56
N ARG A 153 -12.62 -13.81 18.39
CA ARG A 153 -13.47 -13.53 17.22
C ARG A 153 -13.75 -12.03 17.09
N ALA A 154 -14.09 -11.36 18.19
CA ALA A 154 -14.31 -9.92 18.18
C ALA A 154 -13.06 -9.12 17.77
N ARG A 155 -11.87 -9.54 18.22
CA ARG A 155 -10.59 -8.92 17.80
C ARG A 155 -10.30 -9.16 16.31
N ARG A 156 -10.58 -10.37 15.81
CA ARG A 156 -10.46 -10.70 14.38
C ARG A 156 -11.43 -9.88 13.53
N ASP A 157 -12.70 -9.80 13.92
CA ASP A 157 -13.72 -9.00 13.21
C ASP A 157 -13.30 -7.51 13.16
N ARG A 158 -12.73 -6.98 14.26
CA ARG A 158 -12.17 -5.63 14.32
C ARG A 158 -10.99 -5.46 13.35
N LEU A 159 -10.07 -6.42 13.31
CA LEU A 159 -8.94 -6.39 12.38
C LEU A 159 -9.41 -6.40 10.92
N GLU A 160 -10.33 -7.30 10.57
CA GLU A 160 -10.90 -7.41 9.22
C GLU A 160 -11.61 -6.10 8.82
N ALA A 161 -12.40 -5.51 9.72
CA ALA A 161 -13.05 -4.22 9.48
C ALA A 161 -12.04 -3.07 9.27
N ALA A 162 -10.95 -3.04 10.05
CA ALA A 162 -9.88 -2.06 9.89
C ALA A 162 -9.12 -2.24 8.56
N GLN A 163 -8.83 -3.49 8.17
CA GLN A 163 -8.22 -3.82 6.88
C GLN A 163 -9.09 -3.36 5.71
N MET A 164 -10.38 -3.66 5.73
CA MET A 164 -11.33 -3.21 4.70
C MET A 164 -11.39 -1.69 4.60
N ARG A 165 -11.38 -0.98 5.74
CA ARG A 165 -11.39 0.48 5.76
C ARG A 165 -10.13 1.08 5.14
N VAL A 166 -8.94 0.56 5.49
CA VAL A 166 -7.68 1.01 4.91
C VAL A 166 -7.65 0.70 3.40
N ALA A 167 -8.00 -0.51 3.00
CA ALA A 167 -8.05 -0.92 1.60
C ALA A 167 -8.97 -0.02 0.76
N ALA A 168 -10.15 0.34 1.28
CA ALA A 168 -11.05 1.27 0.62
C ALA A 168 -10.42 2.66 0.42
N LEU A 169 -9.83 3.23 1.48
CA LEU A 169 -9.18 4.56 1.41
C LEU A 169 -7.99 4.59 0.43
N LEU A 170 -7.16 3.55 0.44
CA LEU A 170 -6.04 3.44 -0.50
C LEU A 170 -6.52 3.24 -1.93
N THR A 171 -7.55 2.42 -2.15
CA THR A 171 -8.13 2.17 -3.47
C THR A 171 -8.79 3.43 -4.03
N ASP A 172 -9.53 4.19 -3.21
CA ASP A 172 -10.17 5.45 -3.63
C ASP A 172 -9.11 6.48 -4.03
N HIS A 173 -8.06 6.63 -3.21
CA HIS A 173 -6.95 7.52 -3.54
C HIS A 173 -6.23 7.07 -4.82
N ALA A 174 -5.91 5.78 -4.94
CA ALA A 174 -5.24 5.22 -6.11
C ALA A 174 -6.08 5.36 -7.38
N THR A 175 -7.40 5.22 -7.31
CA THR A 175 -8.33 5.49 -8.41
C THR A 175 -8.25 6.94 -8.86
N GLY A 176 -8.25 7.88 -7.90
CA GLY A 176 -8.08 9.29 -8.21
C GLY A 176 -6.72 9.63 -8.83
N VAL A 177 -5.66 8.92 -8.42
CA VAL A 177 -4.32 9.06 -9.02
C VAL A 177 -4.27 8.45 -10.43
N ARG A 178 -4.81 7.24 -10.61
CA ARG A 178 -4.88 6.53 -11.89
C ARG A 178 -5.55 7.37 -12.97
N ILE A 179 -6.73 7.92 -12.67
CA ILE A 179 -7.49 8.76 -13.60
C ILE A 179 -6.66 9.98 -14.02
N ARG A 180 -6.05 10.68 -13.06
CA ARG A 180 -5.22 11.86 -13.32
C ARG A 180 -3.99 11.52 -14.15
N LEU A 181 -3.31 10.41 -13.86
CA LEU A 181 -2.16 9.97 -14.63
C LEU A 181 -2.57 9.58 -16.05
N GLN A 182 -3.70 8.86 -16.23
CA GLN A 182 -4.20 8.54 -17.56
C GLN A 182 -4.52 9.79 -18.37
N GLN A 183 -5.15 10.81 -17.76
CA GLN A 183 -5.40 12.10 -18.41
C GLN A 183 -4.10 12.77 -18.89
N GLN A 184 -3.04 12.74 -18.06
CA GLN A 184 -1.74 13.31 -18.41
C GLN A 184 -1.07 12.55 -19.56
N LEU A 185 -1.11 11.22 -19.54
CA LEU A 185 -0.55 10.37 -20.59
C LEU A 185 -1.30 10.56 -21.92
N ASN A 186 -2.63 10.65 -21.87
CA ASN A 186 -3.45 10.93 -23.05
C ASN A 186 -3.12 12.31 -23.63
N ALA A 187 -3.01 13.34 -22.79
CA ALA A 187 -2.64 14.68 -23.23
C ALA A 187 -1.24 14.71 -23.87
N ALA A 188 -0.26 14.05 -23.26
CA ALA A 188 1.09 13.95 -23.81
C ALA A 188 1.10 13.21 -25.17
N ALA A 189 0.28 12.17 -25.32
CA ALA A 189 0.13 11.44 -26.58
C ALA A 189 -0.52 12.30 -27.69
N VAL A 190 -1.43 13.21 -27.33
CA VAL A 190 -1.97 14.20 -28.27
C VAL A 190 -0.88 15.20 -28.67
N ASP A 191 -0.09 15.69 -27.70
CA ASP A 191 0.96 16.69 -27.97
C ASP A 191 2.11 16.13 -28.82
N ASP A 192 2.45 14.85 -28.68
CA ASP A 192 3.56 14.20 -29.39
C ASP A 192 3.15 13.45 -30.68
N GLY A 193 1.85 13.42 -30.99
CA GLY A 193 1.31 12.84 -32.21
C GLY A 193 1.14 11.32 -32.19
N ARG A 194 1.27 10.66 -31.03
CA ARG A 194 0.93 9.23 -30.86
C ARG A 194 -0.57 9.01 -30.90
N TRP A 195 -1.37 9.96 -30.45
CA TRP A 195 -2.83 9.83 -30.38
C TRP A 195 -3.48 9.59 -31.74
N GLU A 196 -2.99 10.21 -32.81
CA GLU A 196 -3.54 10.01 -34.17
C GLU A 196 -3.23 8.64 -34.77
N ARG A 197 -2.32 7.87 -34.15
CA ARG A 197 -1.97 6.51 -34.60
C ARG A 197 -2.86 5.44 -33.96
N LEU A 198 -3.57 5.80 -32.90
CA LEU A 198 -4.50 4.91 -32.21
C LEU A 198 -5.73 4.67 -33.08
N ASP A 199 -6.24 3.45 -33.01
CA ASP A 199 -7.54 3.15 -33.62
C ASP A 199 -8.71 3.76 -32.81
N GLU A 200 -9.95 3.49 -33.22
CA GLU A 200 -11.13 4.01 -32.52
C GLU A 200 -11.32 3.35 -31.15
N ASP A 201 -11.14 2.04 -31.04
CA ASP A 201 -11.35 1.29 -29.80
C ASP A 201 -10.30 1.66 -28.74
N GLU A 202 -9.03 1.83 -29.14
CA GLU A 202 -7.94 2.28 -28.27
C GLU A 202 -8.19 3.70 -27.72
N ARG A 203 -8.67 4.62 -28.57
CA ARG A 203 -8.99 5.98 -28.13
C ARG A 203 -10.19 6.00 -27.20
N ASP A 204 -11.21 5.19 -27.47
CA ASP A 204 -12.39 5.06 -26.63
C ASP A 204 -12.04 4.48 -25.26
N GLU A 205 -11.21 3.44 -25.21
CA GLU A 205 -10.76 2.84 -23.95
C GLU A 205 -9.92 3.82 -23.12
N LEU A 206 -8.96 4.52 -23.72
CA LEU A 206 -8.17 5.54 -23.02
C LEU A 206 -9.01 6.72 -22.53
N THR A 207 -10.03 7.11 -23.30
CA THR A 207 -10.95 8.18 -22.93
C THR A 207 -11.84 7.76 -21.77
N ALA A 208 -12.37 6.53 -21.80
CA ALA A 208 -13.17 5.96 -20.71
C ALA A 208 -12.34 5.76 -19.44
N CYS A 209 -11.09 5.33 -19.56
CA CYS A 209 -10.16 5.18 -18.44
C CYS A 209 -9.80 6.53 -17.79
N ALA A 210 -9.77 7.61 -18.57
CA ALA A 210 -9.49 8.97 -18.11
C ALA A 210 -10.73 9.71 -17.60
N ALA A 211 -11.94 9.16 -17.79
CA ALA A 211 -13.18 9.78 -17.35
C ALA A 211 -13.38 9.66 -15.82
N THR A 212 -14.11 10.62 -15.27
CA THR A 212 -14.51 10.65 -13.85
C THR A 212 -15.97 10.23 -13.67
N GLY A 213 -16.32 9.69 -12.51
CA GLY A 213 -17.71 9.32 -12.19
C GLY A 213 -18.17 8.06 -12.92
N GLU A 214 -19.46 7.96 -13.23
CA GLU A 214 -20.07 6.77 -13.86
C GLU A 214 -19.52 6.43 -15.25
N GLN A 215 -18.89 7.40 -15.91
CA GLN A 215 -18.24 7.22 -17.21
C GLN A 215 -16.82 6.67 -17.07
N GLY A 216 -16.19 6.85 -15.90
CA GLY A 216 -14.89 6.29 -15.59
C GLY A 216 -14.98 4.78 -15.47
N ARG A 217 -14.30 4.07 -16.35
CA ARG A 217 -14.24 2.60 -16.29
C ARG A 217 -12.90 2.14 -15.76
N ARG A 218 -12.91 0.98 -15.10
CA ARG A 218 -11.68 0.24 -14.82
C ARG A 218 -11.04 -0.14 -16.16
N PRO A 219 -9.72 0.00 -16.31
CA PRO A 219 -9.05 -0.40 -17.53
C PRO A 219 -9.28 -1.88 -17.79
N PHE A 220 -9.71 -2.22 -18.99
CA PHE A 220 -9.80 -3.60 -19.43
C PHE A 220 -8.95 -3.83 -20.66
N GLY A 221 -8.55 -2.79 -21.39
CA GLY A 221 -7.93 -2.95 -22.70
C GLY A 221 -8.95 -3.41 -23.73
N ILE A 222 -8.48 -3.79 -24.92
CA ILE A 222 -9.34 -4.21 -26.03
C ILE A 222 -9.69 -5.69 -25.84
N PRO A 223 -10.98 -6.07 -25.73
CA PRO A 223 -11.37 -7.46 -25.55
C PRO A 223 -11.01 -8.30 -26.77
N GLU A 224 -10.18 -9.32 -26.55
CA GLU A 224 -9.82 -10.34 -27.55
C GLU A 224 -10.22 -11.72 -27.03
N MET A 225 -10.70 -12.58 -27.92
CA MET A 225 -11.00 -13.97 -27.57
C MET A 225 -9.72 -14.78 -27.62
N VAL A 226 -9.24 -15.24 -26.46
CA VAL A 226 -8.00 -15.99 -26.34
C VAL A 226 -8.32 -17.43 -25.96
N PRO A 227 -7.77 -18.44 -26.66
CA PRO A 227 -7.95 -19.82 -26.26
C PRO A 227 -7.28 -20.06 -24.90
N PHE A 228 -7.93 -20.82 -24.03
CA PHE A 228 -7.32 -21.37 -22.82
C PHE A 228 -7.24 -22.88 -22.93
N PHE A 229 -6.17 -23.42 -22.36
CA PHE A 229 -5.83 -24.83 -22.45
C PHE A 229 -6.07 -25.51 -21.10
N ASP A 230 -6.55 -26.75 -21.12
CA ASP A 230 -6.68 -27.56 -19.92
C ASP A 230 -5.31 -28.06 -19.41
N GLU A 231 -5.33 -28.86 -18.33
CA GLU A 231 -4.12 -29.43 -17.72
C GLU A 231 -3.35 -30.37 -18.68
N ASP A 232 -4.03 -30.91 -19.70
CA ASP A 232 -3.45 -31.77 -20.73
C ASP A 232 -2.87 -30.96 -21.91
N GLY A 233 -3.03 -29.62 -21.90
CA GLY A 233 -2.56 -28.73 -22.94
C GLY A 233 -3.45 -28.69 -24.18
N GLU A 234 -4.66 -29.25 -24.11
CA GLU A 234 -5.66 -29.20 -25.17
C GLU A 234 -6.52 -27.94 -25.03
N GLU A 235 -6.95 -27.37 -26.15
CA GLU A 235 -7.79 -26.16 -26.14
C GLU A 235 -9.16 -26.49 -25.53
N ALA A 236 -9.43 -25.95 -24.36
CA ALA A 236 -10.66 -26.20 -23.60
C ALA A 236 -11.77 -25.19 -23.92
N GLY A 237 -11.42 -24.06 -24.54
CA GLY A 237 -12.35 -23.03 -25.01
C GLY A 237 -11.67 -21.68 -25.18
N GLU A 238 -12.47 -20.64 -25.41
CA GLU A 238 -12.00 -19.25 -25.50
C GLU A 238 -12.50 -18.44 -24.31
N VAL A 239 -11.67 -17.52 -23.82
CA VAL A 239 -12.03 -16.55 -22.79
C VAL A 239 -11.73 -15.14 -23.31
N ALA A 240 -12.66 -14.21 -23.08
CA ALA A 240 -12.43 -12.80 -23.39
C ALA A 240 -11.35 -12.26 -22.44
N ARG A 241 -10.22 -11.82 -23.01
CA ARG A 241 -9.12 -11.21 -22.28
C ARG A 241 -8.84 -9.82 -22.83
N GLY A 242 -8.57 -8.90 -21.91
CA GLY A 242 -8.12 -7.58 -22.24
C GLY A 242 -6.71 -7.56 -22.80
N GLU A 243 -6.51 -7.07 -24.01
CA GLU A 243 -5.19 -6.82 -24.59
C GLU A 243 -4.92 -5.33 -24.80
N TRP A 244 -3.69 -4.90 -24.55
CA TRP A 244 -3.23 -3.54 -24.74
C TRP A 244 -2.01 -3.49 -25.66
N ARG A 245 -2.24 -3.07 -26.90
CA ARG A 245 -1.25 -3.05 -27.98
C ARG A 245 -0.75 -1.63 -28.30
N ALA A 246 -1.49 -0.61 -27.88
CA ALA A 246 -1.16 0.78 -28.13
C ALA A 246 0.18 1.21 -27.50
N ASP A 247 0.87 2.13 -28.16
CA ASP A 247 2.08 2.82 -27.68
C ASP A 247 1.80 3.86 -26.58
N VAL A 248 0.52 4.12 -26.28
CA VAL A 248 0.11 5.01 -25.18
C VAL A 248 -0.13 4.14 -23.94
N PRO A 249 0.54 4.40 -22.81
CA PRO A 249 0.40 3.52 -21.65
C PRO A 249 -1.01 3.54 -21.06
N LEU A 250 -1.45 2.36 -20.62
CA LEU A 250 -2.69 2.16 -19.87
C LEU A 250 -2.38 2.06 -18.37
N VAL A 251 -3.00 2.90 -17.56
CA VAL A 251 -2.76 2.94 -16.11
C VAL A 251 -3.78 2.06 -15.38
N CYS A 252 -3.30 1.01 -14.72
CA CYS A 252 -4.08 -0.04 -14.09
C CYS A 252 -3.92 -0.05 -12.56
N LEU A 253 -4.95 -0.47 -11.82
CA LEU A 253 -4.86 -0.75 -10.39
C LEU A 253 -4.87 -2.25 -10.15
N ARG A 254 -3.93 -2.77 -9.36
CA ARG A 254 -3.92 -4.20 -9.02
C ARG A 254 -5.21 -4.66 -8.34
N THR A 255 -5.84 -3.81 -7.53
CA THR A 255 -7.08 -4.09 -6.81
C THR A 255 -8.32 -4.18 -7.70
N ASP A 256 -8.24 -3.81 -8.98
CA ASP A 256 -9.35 -3.97 -9.93
C ASP A 256 -9.48 -5.40 -10.49
N TYR A 257 -8.49 -6.26 -10.23
CA TYR A 257 -8.35 -7.59 -10.84
C TYR A 257 -8.16 -8.70 -9.80
N LEU A 258 -8.05 -9.93 -10.28
CA LEU A 258 -7.71 -11.10 -9.46
C LEU A 258 -6.42 -10.87 -8.66
N PRO A 259 -6.36 -11.31 -7.38
CA PRO A 259 -7.40 -12.06 -6.66
C PRO A 259 -8.50 -11.20 -6.03
N PHE A 260 -8.41 -9.87 -6.10
CA PHE A 260 -9.33 -8.95 -5.42
C PHE A 260 -10.72 -8.92 -6.07
N THR A 261 -10.77 -9.07 -7.39
CA THR A 261 -12.02 -9.16 -8.16
C THR A 261 -12.00 -10.43 -9.00
N GLY A 262 -13.16 -10.91 -9.45
CA GLY A 262 -13.25 -12.04 -10.40
C GLY A 262 -12.82 -11.70 -11.84
N THR A 263 -12.09 -10.60 -12.06
CA THR A 263 -11.70 -10.11 -13.39
C THR A 263 -10.21 -10.30 -13.63
N ALA A 264 -9.83 -10.87 -14.77
CA ALA A 264 -8.43 -10.99 -15.14
C ALA A 264 -7.82 -9.63 -15.50
N SER A 265 -6.53 -9.45 -15.21
CA SER A 265 -5.78 -8.26 -15.62
C SER A 265 -5.61 -8.19 -17.14
N PRO A 266 -5.60 -6.97 -17.72
CA PRO A 266 -5.18 -6.81 -19.11
C PRO A 266 -3.74 -7.30 -19.28
N LEU A 267 -3.40 -7.72 -20.49
CA LEU A 267 -2.04 -7.96 -20.93
C LEU A 267 -1.60 -6.86 -21.86
N SER A 268 -0.36 -6.40 -21.75
CA SER A 268 0.25 -5.68 -22.86
C SER A 268 0.91 -6.66 -23.82
N VAL A 269 0.83 -6.34 -25.10
CA VAL A 269 1.39 -7.17 -26.15
C VAL A 269 2.24 -6.29 -27.04
N VAL A 270 3.50 -6.65 -27.23
CA VAL A 270 4.41 -5.95 -28.15
C VAL A 270 4.60 -6.78 -29.40
N THR A 271 4.51 -6.11 -30.55
CA THR A 271 4.85 -6.70 -31.83
C THR A 271 6.37 -6.76 -31.99
N GLY A 272 6.92 -7.97 -32.03
CA GLY A 272 8.28 -8.26 -32.47
C GLY A 272 8.28 -8.68 -33.93
N THR A 273 9.39 -8.46 -34.63
CA THR A 273 9.60 -8.99 -35.99
C THR A 273 10.69 -10.06 -35.94
N ALA A 274 10.34 -11.29 -36.31
CA ALA A 274 11.30 -12.39 -36.40
C ALA A 274 12.31 -12.12 -37.53
N PRO A 275 13.49 -12.76 -37.52
CA PRO A 275 14.48 -12.64 -38.61
C PRO A 275 13.93 -13.00 -40.00
N THR A 276 12.83 -13.77 -40.04
CA THR A 276 12.10 -14.17 -41.26
C THR A 276 11.16 -13.08 -41.79
N GLY A 277 10.98 -11.97 -41.06
CA GLY A 277 10.00 -10.93 -41.35
C GLY A 277 8.59 -11.21 -40.81
N ALA A 278 8.37 -12.35 -40.14
CA ALA A 278 7.09 -12.65 -39.51
C ALA A 278 6.93 -11.84 -38.21
N GLU A 279 5.77 -11.22 -38.03
CA GLU A 279 5.42 -10.59 -36.77
C GLU A 279 5.07 -11.65 -35.73
N PHE A 280 5.53 -11.46 -34.50
CA PHE A 280 5.19 -12.29 -33.36
C PHE A 280 4.88 -11.40 -32.17
N TRP A 281 4.04 -11.89 -31.28
CA TRP A 281 3.56 -11.13 -30.14
C TRP A 281 4.28 -11.59 -28.88
N VAL A 282 4.91 -10.66 -28.18
CA VAL A 282 5.53 -10.92 -26.88
C VAL A 282 4.61 -10.38 -25.79
N PRO A 283 3.98 -11.26 -24.99
CA PRO A 283 3.20 -10.81 -23.85
C PRO A 283 4.13 -10.20 -22.79
N GLY A 284 3.69 -9.11 -22.18
CA GLY A 284 4.38 -8.44 -21.08
C GLY A 284 3.58 -7.25 -20.56
N ASP A 285 4.24 -6.40 -19.77
CA ASP A 285 3.62 -5.17 -19.26
C ASP A 285 4.28 -3.87 -19.79
N PRO A 286 4.94 -3.80 -20.96
CA PRO A 286 5.74 -2.63 -21.32
C PRO A 286 4.90 -1.36 -21.50
N ASN A 287 3.62 -1.50 -21.87
CA ASN A 287 2.69 -0.38 -22.01
C ASN A 287 1.64 -0.35 -20.89
N LEU A 288 1.83 -1.09 -19.78
CA LEU A 288 0.98 -0.99 -18.59
C LEU A 288 1.71 -0.26 -17.47
N VAL A 289 1.03 0.69 -16.84
CA VAL A 289 1.51 1.32 -15.60
C VAL A 289 0.67 0.79 -14.46
N TRP A 290 1.29 0.02 -13.56
CA TRP A 290 0.61 -0.60 -12.42
C TRP A 290 0.72 0.25 -11.17
N LEU A 291 -0.42 0.60 -10.56
CA LEU A 291 -0.48 1.07 -9.19
C LEU A 291 -0.96 -0.07 -8.29
N ASN A 292 -0.33 -0.23 -7.12
CA ASN A 292 -0.61 -1.34 -6.21
C ASN A 292 -1.00 -0.85 -4.80
N PRO A 293 -2.27 -0.48 -4.56
CA PRO A 293 -2.71 0.01 -3.25
C PRO A 293 -2.98 -1.09 -2.21
N ALA A 294 -2.61 -2.36 -2.50
CA ALA A 294 -2.88 -3.48 -1.61
C ALA A 294 -2.04 -3.45 -0.32
N ASP A 295 -0.82 -2.93 -0.39
CA ASP A 295 0.10 -2.74 0.73
C ASP A 295 0.73 -1.34 0.65
N PRO A 296 0.93 -0.62 1.78
CA PRO A 296 1.52 0.71 1.76
C PRO A 296 2.91 0.82 1.10
N ALA A 297 3.79 -0.16 1.30
CA ALA A 297 5.14 -0.15 0.72
C ALA A 297 5.07 -0.38 -0.80
N ASP A 298 4.31 -1.39 -1.23
CA ASP A 298 4.06 -1.65 -2.64
C ASP A 298 3.39 -0.45 -3.32
N TYR A 299 2.52 0.26 -2.60
CA TYR A 299 1.84 1.42 -3.14
C TYR A 299 2.82 2.57 -3.39
N LEU A 300 3.67 2.91 -2.42
CA LEU A 300 4.71 3.93 -2.60
C LEU A 300 5.66 3.57 -3.74
N GLN A 301 6.10 2.31 -3.80
CA GLN A 301 6.97 1.85 -4.88
C GLN A 301 6.29 1.98 -6.25
N SER A 302 5.02 1.55 -6.37
CA SER A 302 4.27 1.66 -7.62
C SER A 302 4.05 3.12 -8.07
N LEU A 303 3.89 4.06 -7.13
CA LEU A 303 3.85 5.49 -7.44
C LEU A 303 5.21 6.01 -7.90
N ALA A 304 6.30 5.50 -7.34
CA ALA A 304 7.67 5.87 -7.74
C ALA A 304 7.99 5.33 -9.15
N ASP A 305 7.62 4.08 -9.44
CA ASP A 305 7.77 3.44 -10.75
C ASP A 305 6.96 4.17 -11.83
N ALA A 306 5.76 4.65 -11.46
CA ALA A 306 4.93 5.52 -12.31
C ALA A 306 5.49 6.96 -12.45
N GLY A 307 6.60 7.29 -11.78
CA GLY A 307 7.24 8.59 -11.82
C GLY A 307 6.43 9.71 -11.12
N LEU A 308 5.48 9.35 -10.27
CA LEU A 308 4.59 10.26 -9.55
C LEU A 308 5.19 10.76 -8.23
N VAL A 309 6.09 9.99 -7.64
CA VAL A 309 6.87 10.38 -6.46
C VAL A 309 8.34 10.03 -6.66
N GLU A 310 9.22 10.67 -5.90
CA GLU A 310 10.59 10.15 -5.72
C GLU A 310 10.64 9.46 -4.36
N LEU A 311 10.95 8.17 -4.35
CA LEU A 311 11.07 7.37 -3.14
C LEU A 311 12.55 7.11 -2.84
N THR A 312 12.98 7.38 -1.62
CA THR A 312 14.28 6.97 -1.11
C THR A 312 14.08 6.22 0.19
N GLU A 313 14.41 4.93 0.16
CA GLU A 313 14.48 4.09 1.36
C GLU A 313 15.93 3.96 1.82
N ARG A 314 16.15 4.22 3.11
CA ARG A 314 17.47 4.07 3.73
C ARG A 314 17.50 2.75 4.49
N PRO A 315 18.54 1.92 4.31
CA PRO A 315 18.63 0.65 5.03
C PRO A 315 18.59 0.89 6.55
N VAL A 316 17.77 0.09 7.23
CA VAL A 316 17.59 0.14 8.70
C VAL A 316 18.90 -0.21 9.43
N ASP A 317 19.74 -1.04 8.79
CA ASP A 317 21.09 -1.44 9.23
C ASP A 317 22.16 -0.36 8.99
N HIS A 318 21.85 0.91 9.25
CA HIS A 318 22.87 1.94 9.25
C HIS A 318 23.90 1.65 10.35
N ALA A 319 25.13 2.17 10.22
CA ALA A 319 26.16 2.16 11.27
C ALA A 319 25.67 2.64 12.66
N VAL A 320 24.51 3.31 12.69
CA VAL A 320 23.75 3.69 13.89
C VAL A 320 23.26 2.47 14.70
N GLU A 321 22.86 1.35 14.10
CA GLU A 321 22.56 0.08 14.82
C GLU A 321 23.81 -0.42 15.57
N LEU A 322 24.97 -0.42 14.92
CA LEU A 322 26.26 -0.73 15.55
C LEU A 322 26.64 0.28 16.63
N MET A 323 26.25 1.55 16.48
CA MET A 323 26.51 2.61 17.44
C MET A 323 25.42 2.77 18.52
N ARG A 324 24.29 2.06 18.45
CA ARG A 324 23.15 2.22 19.38
C ARG A 324 23.56 2.15 20.85
N PRO A 325 24.40 1.18 21.28
CA PRO A 325 24.87 1.13 22.66
C PRO A 325 25.63 2.39 23.07
N TRP A 326 26.52 2.89 22.19
CA TRP A 326 27.31 4.09 22.42
C TRP A 326 26.46 5.38 22.39
N LEU A 327 25.46 5.44 21.51
CA LEU A 327 24.53 6.57 21.40
C LEU A 327 23.64 6.68 22.64
N ARG A 328 23.18 5.55 23.20
CA ARG A 328 22.46 5.52 24.49
C ARG A 328 23.33 6.07 25.61
N GLU A 329 24.59 5.63 25.69
CA GLU A 329 25.54 6.10 26.70
C GLU A 329 25.85 7.59 26.56
N LYS A 330 26.03 8.10 25.33
CA LYS A 330 26.26 9.53 25.10
C LYS A 330 25.04 10.38 25.46
N ARG A 331 23.82 9.95 25.09
CA ARG A 331 22.58 10.67 25.43
C ARG A 331 22.37 10.76 26.94
N GLN A 332 22.61 9.66 27.67
CA GLN A 332 22.54 9.66 29.13
C GLN A 332 23.47 10.72 29.73
N ARG A 333 24.72 10.80 29.25
CA ARG A 333 25.69 11.83 29.67
C ARG A 333 25.23 13.25 29.33
N ASP A 334 24.65 13.46 28.16
CA ASP A 334 24.19 14.78 27.73
C ASP A 334 22.97 15.24 28.56
N LEU A 335 22.05 14.33 28.89
CA LEU A 335 20.93 14.58 29.81
C LEU A 335 21.40 14.91 31.22
N GLU A 336 22.35 14.15 31.77
CA GLU A 336 22.94 14.41 33.09
C GLU A 336 23.60 15.79 33.14
N ARG A 337 24.32 16.17 32.07
CA ARG A 337 24.93 17.51 31.96
C ARG A 337 23.87 18.61 31.89
N ALA A 338 22.81 18.41 31.11
CA ALA A 338 21.73 19.39 31.00
C ALA A 338 21.00 19.57 32.34
N GLN A 339 20.74 18.49 33.07
CA GLN A 339 20.14 18.52 34.40
C GLN A 339 21.04 19.21 35.42
N ALA A 340 22.34 18.90 35.42
CA ALA A 340 23.31 19.57 36.29
C ALA A 340 23.41 21.08 36.00
N ALA A 341 23.41 21.47 34.72
CA ALA A 341 23.41 22.87 34.32
C ALA A 341 22.14 23.61 34.77
N ALA A 342 20.97 22.99 34.62
CA ALA A 342 19.70 23.55 35.07
C ALA A 342 19.64 23.71 36.60
N ALA A 343 20.15 22.73 37.35
CA ALA A 343 20.24 22.81 38.81
C ALA A 343 21.18 23.95 39.27
N SER A 344 22.26 24.20 38.54
CA SER A 344 23.23 25.27 38.86
C SER A 344 22.76 26.70 38.52
N GLN A 345 21.65 26.85 37.80
CA GLN A 345 21.06 28.17 37.48
C GLN A 345 19.91 28.58 38.42
N GLY A 346 19.53 27.70 39.37
CA GLY A 346 18.45 27.93 40.33
C GLY A 346 18.90 28.38 41.72
N ASP A 347 20.21 28.54 41.96
CA ASP A 347 20.82 29.12 43.17
C ASP A 347 21.31 30.56 42.92
#